data_AF-A0A9X0LYS6-F1
#
_entry.id   AF-A0A9X0LYS6-F1
#
_cell.length_a   1.000
_cell.length_b   1.000
_cell.length_c   1.000
_cell.angle_alpha   90.00
_cell.angle_beta   90.00
_cell.angle_gamma   90.00
#
_symmetry.space_group_name_H-M   'P 1'
#
loop_
_entity.id
_entity.type
_entity.pdbx_description
1 polymer ?
#
loop_
_entity_poly.entity_id
_entity_poly.type
_entity_poly.pdbx_seq_one_letter_code
_entity_poly.pdbx_strand_id
1 'polypeptide(L)'
;MNLIQVFDNLKVPEENIPELLEFAGQHEDFLTKIVKASGNQVEYSVSASQATNSKLQDKQIAFLGSSVTYGAGALSESFVDYLRKKDGIYPFKEAVSGTTLAENGDNSYVARLEKLPILENISAFVLQLSTNDAKVDIPLGKISESDKYDITTSIGAIEFILEYVKKTWNCPVLIYSNPSFDSEKYGKLVEATKELQKKWKFKFLNMWDDKRFDYNEKDRQLYMVDDIHPTRAGYKMSWLPEFEKALNDIYEN
;
A
#
# COMPACT_ATOMS: atom_id res chain seq x y z
N MET A 1 16.84 -8.24 -22.86
CA MET A 1 15.48 -7.74 -23.15
C MET A 1 15.57 -6.24 -23.35
N ASN A 2 15.02 -5.65 -24.43
CA ASN A 2 14.97 -4.19 -24.54
C ASN A 2 13.83 -3.70 -23.63
N LEU A 3 14.19 -3.23 -22.43
CA LEU A 3 13.21 -2.86 -21.39
C LEU A 3 12.34 -1.68 -21.80
N ILE A 4 12.90 -0.69 -22.49
CA ILE A 4 12.13 0.47 -22.96
C ILE A 4 11.03 0.00 -23.91
N GLN A 5 11.37 -0.83 -24.90
CA GLN A 5 10.39 -1.37 -25.83
C GLN A 5 9.33 -2.23 -25.12
N VAL A 6 9.71 -2.98 -24.09
CA VAL A 6 8.75 -3.77 -23.28
C VAL A 6 7.81 -2.85 -22.50
N PHE A 7 8.33 -1.80 -21.89
CA PHE A 7 7.52 -0.81 -21.15
C PHE A 7 6.57 -0.04 -22.08
N ASP A 8 7.02 0.33 -23.28
CA ASP A 8 6.17 0.96 -24.30
C ASP A 8 5.02 0.05 -24.73
N ASN A 9 5.33 -1.24 -24.96
CA ASN A 9 4.33 -2.25 -25.31
C ASN A 9 3.32 -2.48 -24.20
N LEU A 10 3.76 -2.40 -22.94
CA LEU A 10 2.91 -2.54 -21.75
C LEU A 10 2.24 -1.23 -21.34
N LYS A 11 2.46 -0.12 -22.04
CA LYS A 11 1.92 1.20 -21.67
C LYS A 11 2.23 1.57 -20.22
N VAL A 12 3.47 1.36 -19.81
CA VAL A 12 3.97 1.89 -18.53
C VAL A 12 3.99 3.42 -18.62
N PRO A 13 3.45 4.15 -17.62
CA PRO A 13 3.54 5.61 -17.60
C PRO A 13 5.00 6.08 -17.71
N GLU A 14 5.27 7.08 -18.55
CA GLU A 14 6.63 7.55 -18.82
C GLU A 14 7.34 8.02 -17.54
N GLU A 15 6.59 8.62 -16.62
CA GLU A 15 7.09 9.07 -15.31
C GLU A 15 7.62 7.92 -14.43
N ASN A 16 7.14 6.69 -14.63
CA ASN A 16 7.55 5.52 -13.87
C ASN A 16 8.80 4.84 -14.45
N ILE A 17 9.13 5.09 -15.72
CA ILE A 17 10.20 4.38 -16.44
C ILE A 17 11.57 4.54 -15.78
N PRO A 18 12.03 5.75 -15.37
CA PRO A 18 13.36 5.92 -14.79
C PRO A 18 13.59 5.05 -13.55
N GLU A 19 12.63 5.04 -12.63
CA GLU A 19 12.72 4.25 -11.39
C GLU A 19 12.62 2.74 -11.67
N LEU A 20 11.79 2.33 -12.63
CA LEU A 20 11.72 0.93 -13.06
C LEU A 20 13.02 0.45 -13.72
N LEU A 21 13.74 1.32 -14.45
CA LEU A 21 15.04 1.00 -15.02
C LEU A 21 16.13 0.90 -13.95
N GLU A 22 16.10 1.74 -12.92
CA GLU A 22 17.01 1.63 -11.77
C GLU A 22 16.74 0.34 -10.99
N PHE A 23 15.47 0.06 -10.69
CA PHE A 23 15.03 -1.16 -10.03
C PHE A 23 15.43 -2.43 -10.82
N ALA A 24 15.30 -2.38 -12.15
CA ALA A 24 15.71 -3.46 -13.04
C ALA A 24 17.18 -3.86 -12.87
N GLY A 25 18.06 -2.88 -12.64
CA GLY A 25 19.50 -3.12 -12.46
C GLY A 25 19.84 -3.87 -11.17
N GLN A 26 18.94 -3.87 -10.19
CA GLN A 26 19.14 -4.50 -8.88
C GLN A 26 18.30 -5.78 -8.70
N HIS A 27 17.24 -5.96 -9.49
CA HIS A 27 16.21 -6.99 -9.30
C HIS A 27 15.73 -7.62 -10.62
N GLU A 28 16.65 -8.05 -11.49
CA GLU A 28 16.34 -8.56 -12.84
C GLU A 28 15.32 -9.72 -12.85
N ASP A 29 15.42 -10.66 -11.92
CA ASP A 29 14.49 -11.80 -11.81
C ASP A 29 13.06 -11.36 -11.49
N PHE A 30 12.92 -10.43 -10.54
CA PHE A 30 11.61 -9.89 -10.18
C PHE A 30 11.03 -9.08 -11.33
N LEU A 31 11.84 -8.24 -11.97
CA LEU A 31 11.42 -7.49 -13.16
C LEU A 31 10.93 -8.43 -14.28
N THR A 32 11.65 -9.52 -14.52
CA THR A 32 11.27 -10.50 -15.53
C THR A 32 9.90 -11.11 -15.23
N LYS A 33 9.57 -11.35 -13.95
CA LYS A 33 8.24 -11.81 -13.54
C LYS A 33 7.18 -10.75 -13.81
N ILE A 34 7.40 -9.50 -13.40
CA ILE A 34 6.37 -8.44 -13.55
C ILE A 34 6.04 -8.17 -15.02
N VAL A 35 7.04 -8.10 -15.92
CA VAL A 35 6.77 -7.78 -17.34
C VAL A 35 6.13 -8.94 -18.11
N LYS A 36 6.28 -10.18 -17.62
CA LYS A 36 5.67 -11.38 -18.21
C LYS A 36 4.32 -11.75 -17.59
N ALA A 37 3.94 -11.13 -16.48
CA ALA A 37 2.69 -11.44 -15.80
C ALA A 37 1.48 -11.12 -16.69
N SER A 38 0.55 -12.07 -16.81
CA SER A 38 -0.71 -11.87 -17.53
C SER A 38 -1.56 -10.76 -16.91
N GLY A 39 -1.45 -10.55 -15.60
CA GLY A 39 -2.12 -9.45 -14.91
C GLY A 39 -1.56 -8.07 -15.19
N ASN A 40 -0.42 -7.95 -15.88
CA ASN A 40 0.23 -6.66 -16.16
C ASN A 40 0.06 -6.17 -17.61
N GLN A 41 -0.78 -6.85 -18.39
CA GLN A 41 -1.09 -6.46 -19.76
C GLN A 41 -1.83 -5.10 -19.84
N VAL A 42 -1.82 -4.50 -21.03
CA VAL A 42 -2.25 -3.11 -21.28
C VAL A 42 -3.69 -2.85 -20.85
N GLU A 43 -4.59 -3.82 -21.03
CA GLU A 43 -6.00 -3.73 -20.64
C GLU A 43 -6.20 -3.49 -19.13
N TYR A 44 -5.22 -3.88 -18.32
CA TYR A 44 -5.24 -3.68 -16.88
C TYR A 44 -4.59 -2.38 -16.44
N SER A 45 -3.80 -1.69 -17.28
CA SER A 45 -3.10 -0.45 -16.91
C SER A 45 -4.03 0.67 -16.41
N VAL A 46 -3.48 1.62 -15.65
CA VAL A 46 -4.22 2.81 -15.20
C VAL A 46 -4.62 3.63 -16.43
N SER A 47 -3.76 3.71 -17.45
CA SER A 47 -4.05 4.41 -18.70
C SER A 47 -5.31 3.90 -19.40
N ALA A 48 -5.63 2.61 -19.29
CA ALA A 48 -6.81 1.97 -19.85
C ALA A 48 -8.07 2.11 -18.96
N SER A 49 -7.96 2.75 -17.80
CA SER A 49 -9.07 2.91 -16.85
C SER A 49 -9.84 4.22 -17.09
N GLN A 50 -11.16 4.17 -16.92
CA GLN A 50 -12.05 5.30 -17.14
C GLN A 50 -12.39 5.99 -15.83
N ALA A 51 -12.43 7.32 -15.87
CA ALA A 51 -12.94 8.13 -14.78
C ALA A 51 -14.43 7.85 -14.55
N THR A 52 -14.86 7.96 -13.30
CA THR A 52 -16.24 7.79 -12.89
C THR A 52 -16.68 8.96 -12.02
N ASN A 53 -17.99 9.18 -11.90
CA ASN A 53 -18.52 10.15 -10.95
C ASN A 53 -18.43 9.57 -9.52
N SER A 54 -17.28 9.77 -8.89
CA SER A 54 -16.97 9.21 -7.57
C SER A 54 -17.23 10.20 -6.45
N LYS A 55 -17.68 9.72 -5.29
CA LYS A 55 -17.79 10.54 -4.07
C LYS A 55 -16.41 10.91 -3.50
N LEU A 56 -15.35 10.25 -3.96
CA LEU A 56 -13.97 10.55 -3.57
C LEU A 56 -13.35 11.67 -4.41
N GLN A 57 -14.07 12.22 -5.40
CA GLN A 57 -13.61 13.32 -6.24
C GLN A 57 -13.09 14.48 -5.37
N ASP A 58 -11.92 15.00 -5.75
CA ASP A 58 -11.21 16.10 -5.11
C ASP A 58 -10.77 15.86 -3.65
N LYS A 59 -10.88 14.64 -3.13
CA LYS A 59 -10.34 14.28 -1.81
C LYS A 59 -8.83 14.22 -1.85
N GLN A 60 -8.17 14.97 -0.97
CA GLN A 60 -6.73 14.87 -0.77
C GLN A 60 -6.43 13.76 0.25
N ILE A 61 -5.65 12.75 -0.15
CA ILE A 61 -5.41 11.56 0.68
C ILE A 61 -3.92 11.27 0.71
N ALA A 62 -3.35 11.14 1.91
CA ALA A 62 -1.95 10.73 2.06
C ALA A 62 -1.86 9.20 2.20
N PHE A 63 -0.88 8.61 1.54
CA PHE A 63 -0.60 7.18 1.56
C PHE A 63 0.84 6.96 2.01
N LEU A 64 1.04 6.22 3.09
CA LEU A 64 2.35 5.82 3.59
C LEU A 64 2.48 4.30 3.50
N GLY A 65 3.48 3.84 2.76
CA GLY A 65 3.67 2.41 2.55
C GLY A 65 5.00 1.99 1.96
N SER A 66 5.05 0.77 1.45
CA SER A 66 6.23 0.13 0.87
C SER A 66 5.90 -0.36 -0.54
N SER A 67 6.43 -1.51 -0.95
CA SER A 67 6.33 -2.06 -2.31
C SER A 67 4.90 -2.26 -2.79
N VAL A 68 3.95 -2.54 -1.88
CA VAL A 68 2.53 -2.73 -2.20
C VAL A 68 1.82 -1.39 -2.44
N THR A 69 2.08 -0.34 -1.66
CA THR A 69 1.56 1.00 -1.99
C THR A 69 2.26 1.59 -3.22
N TYR A 70 3.54 1.28 -3.41
CA TYR A 70 4.35 1.71 -4.55
C TYR A 70 3.83 1.11 -5.88
N GLY A 71 3.42 -0.16 -5.86
CA GLY A 71 2.99 -0.89 -7.06
C GLY A 71 4.12 -1.71 -7.69
N ALA A 72 5.02 -2.27 -6.87
CA ALA A 72 6.21 -2.99 -7.34
C ALA A 72 5.87 -4.16 -8.27
N GLY A 73 4.82 -4.91 -7.95
CA GLY A 73 4.33 -6.02 -8.79
C GLY A 73 3.57 -5.59 -10.04
N ALA A 74 3.30 -4.29 -10.20
CA ALA A 74 2.37 -3.74 -11.16
C ALA A 74 2.97 -2.58 -11.98
N LEU A 75 4.29 -2.60 -12.22
CA LEU A 75 4.97 -1.59 -13.04
C LEU A 75 4.77 -0.16 -12.49
N SER A 76 4.84 -0.04 -11.15
CA SER A 76 4.64 1.20 -10.39
C SER A 76 3.24 1.82 -10.54
N GLU A 77 2.24 1.00 -10.87
CA GLU A 77 0.82 1.37 -10.86
C GLU A 77 0.07 0.60 -9.76
N SER A 78 -0.16 1.24 -8.63
CA SER A 78 -0.90 0.66 -7.49
C SER A 78 -2.36 1.11 -7.47
N PHE A 79 -3.14 0.59 -6.51
CA PHE A 79 -4.52 1.03 -6.25
C PHE A 79 -4.63 2.56 -6.09
N VAL A 80 -3.58 3.24 -5.62
CA VAL A 80 -3.55 4.71 -5.49
C VAL A 80 -3.65 5.39 -6.85
N ASP A 81 -2.96 4.87 -7.86
CA ASP A 81 -2.95 5.43 -9.21
C ASP A 81 -4.31 5.19 -9.89
N TYR A 82 -4.95 4.06 -9.62
CA TYR A 82 -6.33 3.82 -10.05
C TYR A 82 -7.32 4.74 -9.35
N LEU A 83 -7.24 4.94 -8.03
CA LEU A 83 -8.10 5.90 -7.32
C LEU A 83 -7.93 7.31 -7.91
N ARG A 84 -6.71 7.74 -8.20
CA ARG A 84 -6.45 9.04 -8.86
C ARG A 84 -7.16 9.13 -10.22
N LYS A 85 -7.01 8.09 -11.05
CA LYS A 85 -7.55 8.08 -12.42
C LYS A 85 -9.06 7.91 -12.49
N LYS A 86 -9.59 7.00 -11.67
CA LYS A 86 -10.98 6.54 -11.69
C LYS A 86 -11.87 7.41 -10.82
N ASP A 87 -11.37 7.79 -9.64
CA ASP A 87 -12.14 8.45 -8.59
C ASP A 87 -11.78 9.93 -8.40
N GLY A 88 -10.71 10.41 -9.06
CA GLY A 88 -10.35 11.83 -9.04
C GLY A 88 -9.82 12.32 -7.70
N ILE A 89 -9.22 11.44 -6.89
CA ILE A 89 -8.53 11.85 -5.66
C ILE A 89 -7.25 12.63 -6.00
N TYR A 90 -6.78 13.46 -5.06
CA TYR A 90 -5.45 14.07 -5.08
C TYR A 90 -4.54 13.31 -4.10
N PRO A 91 -3.80 12.27 -4.55
CA PRO A 91 -3.00 11.46 -3.66
C PRO A 91 -1.66 12.14 -3.34
N PHE A 92 -1.24 12.06 -2.08
CA PHE A 92 0.17 12.18 -1.71
C PHE A 92 0.69 10.76 -1.43
N LYS A 93 1.47 10.19 -2.36
CA LYS A 93 1.91 8.78 -2.30
C LYS A 93 3.36 8.69 -1.84
N GLU A 94 3.58 8.39 -0.57
CA GLU A 94 4.89 8.19 0.05
C GLU A 94 5.17 6.70 0.25
N ALA A 95 5.68 6.05 -0.79
CA ALA A 95 5.88 4.60 -0.80
C ALA A 95 7.24 4.20 -1.34
N VAL A 96 8.05 3.53 -0.51
CA VAL A 96 9.40 3.10 -0.86
C VAL A 96 9.53 1.60 -0.65
N SER A 97 9.84 0.88 -1.73
CA SER A 97 9.93 -0.59 -1.72
C SER A 97 10.96 -1.11 -0.70
N GLY A 98 10.62 -2.23 -0.03
CA GLY A 98 11.52 -2.90 0.91
C GLY A 98 11.64 -2.27 2.31
N THR A 99 11.00 -1.12 2.55
CA THR A 99 11.05 -0.41 3.85
C THR A 99 10.11 -1.01 4.91
N THR A 100 10.42 -0.77 6.18
CA THR A 100 9.68 -1.24 7.37
C THR A 100 8.87 -0.14 8.04
N LEU A 101 7.82 -0.52 8.78
CA LEU A 101 7.10 0.36 9.70
C LEU A 101 8.03 0.84 10.80
N ALA A 102 8.65 -0.12 11.50
CA ALA A 102 9.59 0.17 12.57
C ALA A 102 10.85 0.89 12.09
N GLU A 103 11.35 1.75 12.97
CA GLU A 103 12.58 2.49 12.79
C GLU A 103 13.77 1.52 12.82
N ASN A 104 14.44 1.41 11.68
CA ASN A 104 15.66 0.63 11.48
C ASN A 104 16.61 1.27 10.46
N GLY A 105 16.42 2.56 10.15
CA GLY A 105 17.17 3.33 9.17
C GLY A 105 16.35 4.45 8.51
N ASP A 106 17.03 5.29 7.73
CA ASP A 106 16.52 6.57 7.22
C ASP A 106 15.28 6.52 6.30
N ASN A 107 14.90 5.32 5.86
CA ASN A 107 13.77 5.06 4.96
C ASN A 107 12.62 4.30 5.63
N SER A 108 12.68 4.08 6.96
CA SER A 108 11.54 3.56 7.72
C SER A 108 10.30 4.43 7.49
N TYR A 109 9.12 3.89 7.76
CA TYR A 109 7.88 4.67 7.63
C TYR A 109 7.89 5.84 8.60
N VAL A 110 8.40 5.64 9.81
CA VAL A 110 8.57 6.69 10.83
C VAL A 110 9.46 7.82 10.31
N ALA A 111 10.65 7.48 9.78
CA ALA A 111 11.59 8.46 9.24
C ALA A 111 11.04 9.21 8.02
N ARG A 112 10.24 8.55 7.17
CA ARG A 112 9.61 9.18 5.99
C ARG A 112 8.39 10.02 6.36
N LEU A 113 7.64 9.63 7.38
CA LEU A 113 6.50 10.40 7.88
C LEU A 113 6.91 11.81 8.32
N GLU A 114 8.03 11.93 9.02
CA GLU A 114 8.54 13.23 9.51
C GLU A 114 9.03 14.14 8.37
N LYS A 115 9.33 13.58 7.20
CA LYS A 115 9.73 14.32 6.00
C LYS A 115 8.53 14.77 5.17
N LEU A 116 7.32 14.34 5.52
CA LEU A 116 6.12 14.74 4.78
C LEU A 116 5.87 16.24 4.97
N PRO A 117 5.56 16.98 3.89
CA PRO A 117 5.13 18.35 4.03
C PRO A 117 3.84 18.38 4.88
N ILE A 118 3.64 19.46 5.63
CA ILE A 118 2.34 19.71 6.26
C ILE A 118 1.35 20.03 5.14
N LEU A 119 0.64 19.00 4.70
CA LEU A 119 -0.42 19.13 3.72
C LEU A 119 -1.65 19.75 4.42
N GLU A 120 -2.13 20.88 3.91
CA GLU A 120 -3.38 21.47 4.38
C GLU A 120 -4.56 20.62 3.90
N ASN A 121 -5.55 20.38 4.78
CA ASN A 121 -6.82 19.73 4.43
C ASN A 121 -6.76 18.27 3.91
N ILE A 122 -5.84 17.44 4.42
CA ILE A 122 -5.89 15.99 4.16
C ILE A 122 -7.23 15.42 4.65
N SER A 123 -7.95 14.76 3.76
CA SER A 123 -9.25 14.14 4.02
C SER A 123 -9.15 12.76 4.69
N ALA A 124 -8.07 12.01 4.42
CA ALA A 124 -7.76 10.76 5.10
C ALA A 124 -6.26 10.42 4.99
N PHE A 125 -5.77 9.64 5.94
CA PHE A 125 -4.43 9.04 5.89
C PHE A 125 -4.53 7.52 5.75
N VAL A 126 -3.83 6.94 4.79
CA VAL A 126 -3.83 5.50 4.50
C VAL A 126 -2.46 4.92 4.81
N LEU A 127 -2.44 3.92 5.69
CA LEU A 127 -1.22 3.25 6.15
C LEU A 127 -1.20 1.79 5.71
N GLN A 128 -0.15 1.39 5.00
CA GLN A 128 0.12 -0.01 4.71
C GLN A 128 0.67 -0.73 5.94
N LEU A 129 0.09 -1.89 6.30
CA LEU A 129 0.71 -2.78 7.28
C LEU A 129 1.94 -3.49 6.68
N SER A 130 3.07 -3.46 7.39
CA SER A 130 4.37 -3.85 6.85
C SER A 130 4.59 -5.37 6.79
N THR A 131 4.60 -5.91 5.58
CA THR A 131 5.06 -7.28 5.31
C THR A 131 6.58 -7.41 5.50
N ASN A 132 7.32 -6.31 5.39
CA ASN A 132 8.77 -6.29 5.57
C ASN A 132 9.17 -6.42 7.03
N ASP A 133 8.39 -5.89 7.98
CA ASP A 133 8.64 -6.06 9.42
C ASP A 133 8.65 -7.55 9.78
N ALA A 134 7.68 -8.30 9.25
CA ALA A 134 7.62 -9.74 9.42
C ALA A 134 8.80 -10.45 8.74
N LYS A 135 9.21 -10.00 7.54
CA LYS A 135 10.30 -10.58 6.76
C LYS A 135 11.67 -10.40 7.41
N VAL A 136 11.95 -9.22 7.98
CA VAL A 136 13.26 -8.88 8.59
C VAL A 136 13.29 -9.06 10.10
N ASP A 137 12.25 -9.69 10.66
CA ASP A 137 12.15 -10.03 12.09
C ASP A 137 12.17 -8.82 13.03
N ILE A 138 11.41 -7.78 12.68
CA ILE A 138 11.16 -6.67 13.60
C ILE A 138 10.34 -7.19 14.79
N PRO A 139 10.73 -6.84 16.04
CA PRO A 139 9.92 -7.16 17.22
C PRO A 139 8.51 -6.58 17.12
N LEU A 140 7.49 -7.39 17.43
CA LEU A 140 6.10 -6.94 17.39
C LEU A 140 5.85 -5.74 18.33
N GLY A 141 6.44 -5.75 19.53
CA GLY A 141 6.19 -4.74 20.56
C GLY A 141 4.88 -4.98 21.32
N LYS A 142 4.42 -3.96 22.06
CA LYS A 142 3.19 -3.97 22.86
C LYS A 142 2.46 -2.65 22.70
N ILE A 143 1.14 -2.70 22.79
CA ILE A 143 0.31 -1.49 22.84
C ILE A 143 0.67 -0.71 24.09
N SER A 144 1.07 0.55 23.92
CA SER A 144 1.48 1.40 25.02
C SER A 144 0.29 1.80 25.89
N GLU A 145 0.49 1.85 27.21
CA GLU A 145 -0.47 2.45 28.16
C GLU A 145 -0.27 3.97 28.29
N SER A 146 0.74 4.53 27.61
CA SER A 146 1.12 5.94 27.65
C SER A 146 1.21 6.55 26.25
N ASP A 147 1.72 7.78 26.17
CA ASP A 147 2.07 8.52 24.94
C ASP A 147 3.53 8.28 24.49
N LYS A 148 4.23 7.33 25.12
CA LYS A 148 5.57 6.89 24.72
C LYS A 148 5.48 5.59 23.94
N TYR A 149 6.07 5.58 22.75
CA TYR A 149 6.04 4.44 21.84
C TYR A 149 7.46 3.99 21.51
N ASP A 150 7.70 2.68 21.55
CA ASP A 150 8.96 2.10 21.09
C ASP A 150 8.92 1.94 19.57
N ILE A 151 9.39 2.96 18.85
CA ILE A 151 9.38 3.02 17.39
C ILE A 151 10.27 1.95 16.73
N THR A 152 11.11 1.24 17.49
CA THR A 152 11.89 0.10 16.97
C THR A 152 11.07 -1.20 16.90
N THR A 153 9.82 -1.16 17.37
CA THR A 153 8.84 -2.26 17.25
C THR A 153 7.72 -1.90 16.29
N SER A 154 7.10 -2.90 15.65
CA SER A 154 6.01 -2.63 14.70
C SER A 154 4.82 -1.91 15.34
N ILE A 155 4.42 -2.33 16.56
CA ILE A 155 3.29 -1.71 17.26
C ILE A 155 3.63 -0.30 17.73
N GLY A 156 4.81 -0.07 18.31
CA GLY A 156 5.20 1.27 18.72
C GLY A 156 5.34 2.23 17.53
N ALA A 157 5.81 1.75 16.38
CA ALA A 157 5.85 2.55 15.16
C ALA A 157 4.45 2.91 14.65
N ILE A 158 3.50 1.97 14.64
CA ILE A 158 2.11 2.27 14.27
C ILE A 158 1.52 3.32 15.21
N GLU A 159 1.69 3.17 16.54
CA GLU A 159 1.16 4.15 17.49
C GLU A 159 1.80 5.53 17.34
N PHE A 160 3.10 5.61 17.09
CA PHE A 160 3.78 6.87 16.79
C PHE A 160 3.19 7.54 15.54
N ILE A 161 3.01 6.78 14.45
CA ILE A 161 2.42 7.29 13.20
C ILE A 161 0.99 7.82 13.45
N LEU A 162 0.18 7.07 14.20
CA LEU A 162 -1.19 7.46 14.53
C LEU A 162 -1.24 8.76 15.36
N GLU A 163 -0.37 8.89 16.37
CA GLU A 163 -0.26 10.10 17.18
C GLU A 163 0.21 11.29 16.34
N TYR A 164 1.20 11.09 15.47
CA TYR A 164 1.71 12.14 14.57
C TYR A 164 0.62 12.61 13.59
N VAL A 165 -0.10 11.69 12.95
CA VAL A 165 -1.20 12.02 12.03
C VAL A 165 -2.30 12.80 12.76
N LYS A 166 -2.65 12.37 13.98
CA LYS A 166 -3.63 13.07 14.82
C LYS A 166 -3.18 14.50 15.16
N LYS A 167 -1.92 14.70 15.53
CA LYS A 167 -1.38 16.02 15.89
C LYS A 167 -1.22 16.95 14.68
N THR A 168 -0.85 16.40 13.53
CA THR A 168 -0.47 17.19 12.34
C THR A 168 -1.66 17.53 11.46
N TRP A 169 -2.53 16.54 11.21
CA TRP A 169 -3.66 16.69 10.28
C TRP A 169 -5.02 16.46 10.92
N ASN A 170 -5.07 15.71 12.04
CA ASN A 170 -6.30 15.35 12.74
C ASN A 170 -7.37 14.76 11.80
N CYS A 171 -6.94 13.93 10.84
CA CYS A 171 -7.82 13.30 9.86
C CYS A 171 -8.06 11.81 10.19
N PRO A 172 -9.12 11.19 9.63
CA PRO A 172 -9.36 9.76 9.76
C PRO A 172 -8.22 8.92 9.17
N VAL A 173 -7.95 7.78 9.80
CA VAL A 173 -6.92 6.82 9.35
C VAL A 173 -7.57 5.54 8.83
N LEU A 174 -7.10 5.08 7.67
CA LEU A 174 -7.31 3.75 7.12
C LEU A 174 -6.00 2.96 7.22
N ILE A 175 -5.99 1.84 7.94
CA ILE A 175 -4.91 0.86 7.86
C ILE A 175 -5.37 -0.27 6.94
N TYR A 176 -4.48 -0.87 6.15
CA TYR A 176 -4.80 -2.07 5.38
C TYR A 176 -3.74 -3.16 5.52
N SER A 177 -4.18 -4.41 5.58
CA SER A 177 -3.30 -5.58 5.56
C SER A 177 -3.14 -6.15 4.15
N ASN A 178 -2.12 -6.97 3.94
CA ASN A 178 -2.00 -7.85 2.79
C ASN A 178 -3.00 -9.00 2.93
N PRO A 179 -3.47 -9.60 1.82
CA PRO A 179 -4.09 -10.93 1.84
C PRO A 179 -3.24 -11.96 2.59
N SER A 180 -3.88 -13.05 3.02
CA SER A 180 -3.18 -14.13 3.74
C SER A 180 -2.04 -14.74 2.92
N PHE A 181 -0.89 -14.93 3.57
CA PHE A 181 0.28 -15.63 3.04
C PHE A 181 1.01 -16.37 4.18
N ASP A 182 1.98 -17.23 3.84
CA ASP A 182 2.69 -18.04 4.84
C ASP A 182 3.63 -17.19 5.71
N SER A 183 3.08 -16.56 6.75
CA SER A 183 3.83 -15.80 7.75
C SER A 183 3.08 -15.69 9.06
N GLU A 184 3.49 -16.50 10.04
CA GLU A 184 2.98 -16.41 11.42
C GLU A 184 3.23 -15.02 12.03
N LYS A 185 4.39 -14.41 11.74
CA LYS A 185 4.74 -13.07 12.26
C LYS A 185 3.83 -11.98 11.72
N TYR A 186 3.53 -12.02 10.42
CA TYR A 186 2.59 -11.06 9.85
C TYR A 186 1.17 -11.27 10.39
N GLY A 187 0.73 -12.52 10.56
CA GLY A 187 -0.53 -12.83 11.22
C GLY A 187 -0.62 -12.26 12.64
N LYS A 188 0.45 -12.37 13.44
CA LYS A 188 0.51 -11.74 14.78
C LYS A 188 0.43 -10.21 14.71
N LEU A 189 1.05 -9.58 13.71
CA LEU A 189 0.95 -8.14 13.47
C LEU A 189 -0.48 -7.73 13.10
N VAL A 190 -1.18 -8.53 12.28
CA VAL A 190 -2.60 -8.31 11.96
C VAL A 190 -3.47 -8.40 13.21
N GLU A 191 -3.31 -9.43 14.05
CA GLU A 191 -4.06 -9.55 15.31
C GLU A 191 -3.81 -8.37 16.25
N ALA A 192 -2.54 -7.98 16.42
CA ALA A 192 -2.20 -6.83 17.24
C ALA A 192 -2.76 -5.50 16.66
N THR A 193 -2.89 -5.39 15.34
CA THR A 193 -3.54 -4.25 14.68
C THR A 193 -5.05 -4.19 14.98
N LYS A 194 -5.74 -5.34 15.05
CA LYS A 194 -7.15 -5.39 15.48
C LYS A 194 -7.30 -4.90 16.92
N GLU A 195 -6.39 -5.28 17.80
CA GLU A 195 -6.39 -4.79 19.19
C GLU A 195 -6.10 -3.28 19.26
N LEU A 196 -5.13 -2.78 18.48
CA LEU A 196 -4.86 -1.34 18.35
C LEU A 196 -6.08 -0.55 17.88
N GLN A 197 -6.89 -1.11 16.99
CA GLN A 197 -8.11 -0.48 16.49
C GLN A 197 -9.08 -0.12 17.64
N LYS A 198 -9.12 -0.92 18.70
CA LYS A 198 -9.97 -0.64 19.88
C LYS A 198 -9.55 0.63 20.60
N LYS A 199 -8.24 0.93 20.64
CA LYS A 199 -7.67 2.14 21.26
C LYS A 199 -7.78 3.35 20.34
N TRP A 200 -7.35 3.20 19.09
CA TRP A 200 -7.13 4.32 18.17
C TRP A 200 -8.31 4.63 17.23
N LYS A 201 -9.29 3.73 17.14
CA LYS A 201 -10.54 3.91 16.36
C LYS A 201 -10.34 4.20 14.87
N PHE A 202 -9.25 3.74 14.27
CA PHE A 202 -9.04 3.80 12.82
C PHE A 202 -9.94 2.80 12.06
N LYS A 203 -10.15 3.03 10.76
CA LYS A 203 -10.75 2.02 9.87
C LYS A 203 -9.68 1.00 9.50
N PHE A 204 -9.99 -0.29 9.59
CA PHE A 204 -9.07 -1.36 9.20
C PHE A 204 -9.63 -2.15 8.02
N LEU A 205 -9.00 -2.02 6.84
CA LEU A 205 -9.25 -2.90 5.70
C LEU A 205 -8.43 -4.19 5.91
N ASN A 206 -9.03 -5.12 6.63
CA ASN A 206 -8.39 -6.38 7.00
C ASN A 206 -8.54 -7.42 5.87
N MET A 207 -7.63 -7.39 4.90
CA MET A 207 -7.60 -8.30 3.76
C MET A 207 -7.09 -9.70 4.15
N TRP A 208 -6.38 -9.80 5.26
CA TRP A 208 -5.79 -11.05 5.77
C TRP A 208 -6.85 -12.11 6.12
N ASP A 209 -7.97 -11.72 6.75
CA ASP A 209 -9.04 -12.65 7.13
C ASP A 209 -10.22 -12.67 6.16
N ASP A 210 -10.14 -11.88 5.09
CA ASP A 210 -11.24 -11.69 4.16
C ASP A 210 -11.13 -12.67 2.99
N LYS A 211 -12.08 -13.62 2.97
CA LYS A 211 -12.15 -14.69 1.97
C LYS A 211 -12.27 -14.20 0.54
N ARG A 212 -12.60 -12.93 0.30
CA ARG A 212 -12.58 -12.34 -1.05
C ARG A 212 -11.16 -12.29 -1.65
N PHE A 213 -10.14 -12.39 -0.81
CA PHE A 213 -8.73 -12.46 -1.21
C PHE A 213 -8.16 -13.89 -1.17
N ASP A 214 -8.99 -14.90 -0.87
CA ASP A 214 -8.62 -16.33 -0.99
C ASP A 214 -8.72 -16.75 -2.46
N TYR A 215 -7.71 -16.38 -3.24
CA TYR A 215 -7.70 -16.64 -4.68
C TYR A 215 -7.53 -18.12 -5.01
N ASN A 216 -8.33 -18.62 -5.94
CA ASN A 216 -8.01 -19.88 -6.63
C ASN A 216 -6.76 -19.71 -7.51
N GLU A 217 -6.21 -20.81 -8.02
CA GLU A 217 -4.96 -20.81 -8.81
C GLU A 217 -4.99 -19.83 -10.00
N LYS A 218 -6.10 -19.81 -10.75
CA LYS A 218 -6.25 -18.95 -11.93
C LYS A 218 -6.25 -17.47 -11.55
N ASP A 219 -7.04 -17.11 -10.53
CA ASP A 219 -7.12 -15.74 -10.03
C ASP A 219 -5.79 -15.32 -9.38
N ARG A 220 -5.11 -16.24 -8.68
CA ARG A 220 -3.79 -15.99 -8.09
C ARG A 220 -2.76 -15.68 -9.18
N GLN A 221 -2.72 -16.46 -10.26
CA GLN A 221 -1.82 -16.24 -11.40
C GLN A 221 -2.10 -14.90 -12.09
N LEU A 222 -3.36 -14.46 -12.13
CA LEU A 222 -3.73 -13.19 -12.73
C LEU A 222 -3.44 -12.01 -11.79
N TYR A 223 -3.80 -12.12 -10.51
CA TYR A 223 -3.83 -10.98 -9.58
C TYR A 223 -2.54 -10.76 -8.81
N MET A 224 -1.65 -11.74 -8.71
CA MET A 224 -0.46 -11.66 -7.87
C MET A 224 0.80 -12.11 -8.62
N VAL A 225 1.91 -11.41 -8.42
CA VAL A 225 3.23 -11.80 -8.95
C VAL A 225 3.93 -12.79 -8.02
N ASP A 226 3.70 -12.63 -6.72
CA ASP A 226 4.15 -13.52 -5.65
C ASP A 226 3.11 -13.49 -4.52
N ASP A 227 3.48 -13.88 -3.30
CA ASP A 227 2.53 -13.95 -2.18
C ASP A 227 2.14 -12.58 -1.60
N ILE A 228 2.83 -11.51 -2.03
CA ILE A 228 2.72 -10.16 -1.45
C ILE A 228 2.27 -9.14 -2.48
N HIS A 229 2.79 -9.20 -3.72
CA HIS A 229 2.69 -8.11 -4.68
C HIS A 229 1.59 -8.35 -5.72
N PRO A 230 0.55 -7.50 -5.75
CA PRO A 230 -0.45 -7.54 -6.80
C PRO A 230 0.09 -7.13 -8.16
N THR A 231 -0.50 -7.68 -9.22
CA THR A 231 -0.40 -7.17 -10.59
C THR A 231 -1.34 -5.98 -10.78
N ARG A 232 -1.28 -5.31 -11.94
CA ARG A 232 -2.27 -4.31 -12.37
C ARG A 232 -3.70 -4.85 -12.30
N ALA A 233 -3.92 -6.09 -12.76
CA ALA A 233 -5.21 -6.75 -12.67
C ALA A 233 -5.64 -6.96 -11.21
N GLY A 234 -4.72 -7.38 -10.33
CA GLY A 234 -4.99 -7.55 -8.90
C GLY A 234 -5.43 -6.25 -8.24
N TYR A 235 -4.71 -5.15 -8.48
CA TYR A 235 -5.11 -3.84 -8.00
C TYR A 235 -6.46 -3.40 -8.57
N LYS A 236 -6.60 -3.41 -9.91
CA LYS A 236 -7.78 -2.88 -10.61
C LYS A 236 -9.06 -3.65 -10.30
N MET A 237 -8.99 -4.98 -10.29
CA MET A 237 -10.18 -5.84 -10.28
C MET A 237 -10.51 -6.39 -8.90
N SER A 238 -9.51 -6.59 -8.03
CA SER A 238 -9.72 -7.19 -6.71
C SER A 238 -9.61 -6.15 -5.59
N TRP A 239 -8.55 -5.35 -5.56
CA TRP A 239 -8.29 -4.49 -4.40
C TRP A 239 -9.04 -3.16 -4.46
N LEU A 240 -9.02 -2.49 -5.63
CA LEU A 240 -9.57 -1.15 -5.81
C LEU A 240 -11.03 -1.01 -5.32
N PRO A 241 -11.97 -1.93 -5.62
CA PRO A 241 -13.35 -1.81 -5.12
C PRO A 241 -13.44 -1.79 -3.58
N GLU A 242 -12.54 -2.49 -2.89
CA GLU A 242 -12.52 -2.55 -1.44
C GLU A 242 -11.88 -1.31 -0.82
N PHE A 243 -10.89 -0.71 -1.48
CA PHE A 243 -10.35 0.59 -1.09
C PHE A 243 -11.36 1.71 -1.33
N GLU A 244 -12.06 1.72 -2.46
CA GLU A 244 -13.15 2.66 -2.74
C GLU A 244 -14.21 2.58 -1.65
N LYS A 245 -14.65 1.36 -1.31
CA LYS A 245 -15.62 1.15 -0.23
C LYS A 245 -15.10 1.64 1.13
N ALA A 246 -13.89 1.23 1.52
CA ALA A 246 -13.31 1.60 2.81
C ALA A 246 -13.13 3.11 2.97
N LEU A 247 -12.75 3.81 1.90
CA LEU A 247 -12.61 5.26 1.89
C LEU A 247 -13.96 5.97 1.89
N ASN A 248 -14.96 5.48 1.16
CA ASN A 248 -16.31 6.05 1.21
C ASN A 248 -16.92 5.92 2.62
N ASP A 249 -16.75 4.77 3.28
CA ASP A 249 -17.20 4.55 4.66
C ASP A 249 -16.61 5.57 5.65
N ILE A 250 -15.42 6.12 5.38
CA ILE A 250 -14.80 7.16 6.22
C ILE A 250 -15.54 8.49 6.11
N TYR A 251 -16.08 8.82 4.93
CA TYR A 251 -16.74 10.10 4.68
C TYR A 251 -18.25 10.09 4.91
N GLU A 252 -18.84 8.91 5.14
CA GLU A 252 -20.28 8.75 5.41
C GLU A 252 -20.61 8.76 6.92
N ASN A 253 -19.60 8.77 7.80
CA ASN A 253 -19.73 8.86 9.26
C ASN A 253 -19.23 10.22 9.79
#